data_AF-A0A2M6Y0U9-F1
#
_entry.id   AF-A0A2M6Y0U9-F1
#
_cell.length_a   1.000
_cell.length_b   1.000
_cell.length_c   1.000
_cell.angle_alpha   90.00
_cell.angle_beta   90.00
_cell.angle_gamma   90.00
#
_symmetry.space_group_name_H-M   'P 1'
#
loop_
_entity.id
_entity.type
_entity.pdbx_description
1 polymer ?
#
loop_
_entity_poly.entity_id
_entity_poly.type
_entity_poly.pdbx_seq_one_letter_code
_entity_poly.pdbx_strand_id
1 'polypeptide(L)' 'MKDYVFLLGRPGCGKSFVYENILKRLRVAEKINKVRRLDDFPVLKELLDKDTEFKRHLRKEGGFEVTDFTIVDEALRTI' A
#
# COMPACT_ATOMS: atom_id res chain seq x y z
N MET A 1 -10.36 18.02 10.14
CA MET A 1 -10.86 16.63 10.04
C MET A 1 -10.08 15.93 8.94
N LYS A 2 -9.69 14.67 9.13
CA LYS A 2 -8.97 13.89 8.11
C LYS A 2 -9.94 12.84 7.58
N ASP A 3 -10.12 12.80 6.26
CA ASP A 3 -10.93 11.77 5.61
C ASP A 3 -10.04 10.68 5.05
N TYR A 4 -10.48 9.43 5.18
CA TYR A 4 -9.76 8.25 4.73
C TYR A 4 -10.56 7.53 3.65
N VAL A 5 -9.90 7.14 2.57
CA VAL A 5 -10.49 6.37 1.47
C VAL A 5 -9.66 5.11 1.27
N PHE A 6 -10.28 3.95 1.46
CA PHE A 6 -9.65 2.65 1.28
C PHE A 6 -10.01 2.08 -0.10
N LEU A 7 -9.01 1.71 -0.89
CA LEU A 7 -9.18 1.09 -2.20
C LEU A 7 -8.76 -0.39 -2.14
N LEU A 8 -9.74 -1.27 -1.97
CA LEU A 8 -9.54 -2.71 -1.91
C LEU A 8 -9.83 -3.37 -3.25
N GLY A 9 -9.05 -4.39 -3.61
CA GLY A 9 -9.25 -5.14 -4.85
C GLY A 9 -8.10 -6.07 -5.16
N ARG A 10 -8.33 -7.04 -6.04
CA ARG A 10 -7.31 -8.03 -6.45
C ARG A 10 -6.14 -7.38 -7.20
N PRO A 11 -4.94 -7.98 -7.20
CA PRO A 11 -3.86 -7.54 -8.07
C PRO A 11 -4.34 -7.40 -9.53
N GLY A 12 -3.92 -6.33 -10.22
CA GLY A 12 -4.32 -6.06 -11.60
C GLY A 12 -5.75 -5.53 -11.80
N CYS A 13 -6.60 -5.40 -10.78
CA CYS A 13 -7.99 -4.97 -10.95
C CYS A 13 -8.21 -3.46 -11.24
N GLY A 14 -7.13 -2.71 -11.55
CA GLY A 14 -7.24 -1.30 -11.90
C GLY A 14 -7.37 -0.31 -10.72
N LYS A 15 -7.01 -0.69 -9.49
CA LYS A 15 -7.05 0.22 -8.32
C LYS A 15 -6.30 1.54 -8.57
N SER A 16 -5.14 1.47 -9.23
CA SER A 16 -4.36 2.66 -9.60
C SER A 16 -5.16 3.59 -10.52
N PHE A 17 -5.92 3.06 -11.47
CA PHE A 17 -6.79 3.86 -12.34
C PHE A 17 -7.91 4.54 -11.55
N VAL A 18 -8.55 3.82 -10.62
CA VAL A 18 -9.59 4.38 -9.74
C VAL A 18 -9.03 5.48 -8.85
N TYR A 19 -7.86 5.25 -8.25
CA TYR A 19 -7.14 6.24 -7.45
C TYR A 19 -6.91 7.55 -8.22
N GLU A 20 -6.38 7.48 -9.44
CA GLU A 20 -6.14 8.67 -10.26
C GLU A 20 -7.43 9.42 -10.60
N ASN A 21 -8.52 8.70 -10.89
CA ASN A 21 -9.82 9.32 -11.18
C ASN A 21 -10.41 10.03 -9.96
N ILE A 22 -10.32 9.42 -8.78
CA ILE A 22 -10.74 10.04 -7.51
C ILE A 22 -9.92 11.31 -7.26
N LEU A 23 -8.59 11.22 -7.40
CA LEU A 23 -7.68 12.34 -7.20
C LEU A 23 -8.00 13.51 -8.14
N LYS A 24 -8.22 13.22 -9.43
CA LYS A 24 -8.56 14.21 -10.44
C LYS A 24 -9.86 14.93 -10.10
N ARG A 25 -10.92 14.20 -9.70
CA ARG A 25 -12.21 14.79 -9.32
C ARG A 25 -12.11 15.65 -8.06
N LEU A 26 -11.37 15.20 -7.05
CA LEU A 26 -11.21 15.94 -5.80
C LEU A 26 -10.40 17.22 -5.97
N ARG A 27 -9.38 17.21 -6.84
CA ARG A 27 -8.60 18.40 -7.21
C ARG A 27 -9.44 19.43 -7.97
N VAL A 28 -10.22 18.99 -8.95
CA VAL A 28 -11.11 19.89 -9.73
C VAL A 28 -12.18 20.52 -8.84
N ALA A 29 -12.65 19.81 -7.81
CA ALA A 29 -13.63 20.35 -6.87
C ALA A 29 -13.04 21.32 -5.84
N GLU A 30 -11.73 21.60 -5.85
CA GLU A 30 -10.98 22.42 -4.86
C GLU A 30 -11.16 21.96 -3.39
N LYS A 31 -11.62 20.72 -3.16
CA LYS A 31 -11.95 20.22 -1.83
C LYS A 31 -10.76 19.66 -1.05
N ILE A 32 -9.56 19.65 -1.64
CA ILE A 32 -8.40 18.97 -1.05
C ILE A 32 -7.11 19.79 -1.17
N ASN A 33 -6.54 20.10 0.00
CA ASN A 33 -5.22 20.73 0.12
C ASN A 33 -4.06 19.73 0.08
N LYS A 34 -4.29 18.47 0.51
CA LYS A 34 -3.24 17.46 0.59
C LYS A 34 -3.81 16.06 0.47
N VAL A 35 -3.23 15.24 -0.42
CA VAL A 35 -3.47 13.80 -0.48
C VAL A 35 -2.15 13.09 -0.15
N ARG A 36 -2.21 12.12 0.77
CA ARG A 36 -1.11 11.19 1.03
C ARG A 36 -1.57 9.82 0.55
N ARG A 37 -0.89 9.28 -0.46
CA ARG A 37 -1.05 7.86 -0.82
C ARG A 37 -0.30 7.04 0.21
N LEU A 38 -0.99 6.10 0.82
CA LEU A 38 -0.42 5.06 1.67
C LEU A 38 -0.50 3.79 0.84
N ASP A 39 0.66 3.26 0.51
CA ASP A 39 0.79 2.02 -0.24
C ASP A 39 1.53 1.04 0.66
N ASP A 40 0.95 -0.15 0.83
CA ASP A 40 1.47 -1.14 1.77
C ASP A 40 2.73 -1.80 1.17
N PHE A 41 2.83 -1.83 -0.16
CA PHE A 41 3.89 -2.55 -0.87
C PHE A 41 5.30 -2.00 -0.59
N PRO A 42 5.59 -0.68 -0.63
CA PRO A 42 6.92 -0.16 -0.29
C PRO A 42 7.30 -0.41 1.17
N VAL A 43 6.35 -0.26 2.11
CA VAL A 43 6.59 -0.48 3.54
C VAL A 43 6.89 -1.95 3.79
N LEU A 44 6.08 -2.84 3.23
CA LEU A 44 6.33 -4.28 3.29
C LEU A 44 7.68 -4.59 2.63
N LYS A 45 7.97 -4.11 1.43
CA LYS A 45 9.25 -4.34 0.74
C LYS A 45 10.45 -3.97 1.60
N GLU A 46 10.43 -2.83 2.28
CA GLU A 46 11.53 -2.43 3.18
C GLU A 46 11.68 -3.35 4.40
N LEU A 47 10.57 -3.81 4.99
CA LEU A 47 10.60 -4.77 6.10
C LEU A 47 11.14 -6.13 5.63
N LEU A 48 10.79 -6.53 4.42
CA LEU A 48 11.20 -7.79 3.78
C LEU A 48 12.66 -7.78 3.35
N ASP A 49 13.16 -6.64 2.87
CA ASP A 49 14.57 -6.46 2.52
C ASP A 49 15.47 -6.49 3.76
N LYS A 50 14.92 -6.23 4.96
CA LYS A 50 15.64 -6.37 6.24
C LYS A 50 15.60 -7.79 6.82
N ASP A 51 14.68 -8.64 6.38
CA ASP A 51 14.64 -10.06 6.79
C ASP A 51 15.60 -10.88 5.93
N THR A 52 16.84 -10.93 6.39
CA THR A 52 17.93 -11.70 5.77
C THR A 52 17.85 -13.20 6.05
N GLU A 53 16.98 -13.64 6.97
CA GLU A 53 16.83 -15.06 7.34
C GLU A 53 15.74 -15.77 6.53
N PHE A 54 14.95 -15.03 5.73
CA PHE A 54 13.87 -15.56 4.87
C PHE A 54 12.84 -16.43 5.61
N LYS A 55 12.69 -16.27 6.93
CA LYS A 55 11.79 -17.11 7.74
C LYS A 55 10.33 -16.72 7.58
N ARG A 56 10.05 -15.47 7.20
CA ARG A 56 8.70 -14.91 7.18
C ARG A 56 8.15 -14.64 5.77
N HIS A 57 8.95 -14.87 4.73
CA HIS A 57 8.66 -14.42 3.37
C HIS A 57 9.29 -15.31 2.29
N LEU A 58 8.56 -15.54 1.19
CA LEU A 58 9.10 -16.20 -0.01
C LEU A 58 9.31 -15.16 -1.11
N ARG A 59 10.56 -14.93 -1.54
CA ARG A 59 10.84 -14.12 -2.73
C ARG A 59 10.36 -14.85 -3.98
N LYS A 60 9.63 -14.14 -4.84
CA LYS A 60 9.18 -14.62 -6.15
C LYS A 60 9.71 -13.68 -7.23
N GLU A 61 9.78 -14.14 -8.48
CA GLU A 61 10.18 -13.25 -9.58
C GLU A 61 9.25 -12.02 -9.63
N GLY A 62 9.82 -10.83 -9.44
CA GLY A 62 9.10 -9.55 -9.45
C GLY A 62 8.36 -9.19 -8.16
N GLY A 63 8.49 -9.94 -7.07
CA GLY A 63 7.80 -9.61 -5.82
C GLY A 63 8.12 -10.54 -4.64
N PHE A 64 7.18 -10.60 -3.71
CA PHE A 64 7.29 -11.41 -2.50
C PHE A 64 5.92 -11.93 -2.11
N GLU A 65 5.90 -13.08 -1.46
CA GLU A 65 4.74 -13.63 -0.78
C GLU A 65 4.99 -13.56 0.72
N VAL A 66 4.07 -12.91 1.42
CA VAL A 66 4.06 -12.83 2.89
C VAL A 66 3.54 -14.14 3.42
N THR A 67 4.36 -14.88 4.17
CA THR A 67 3.95 -16.15 4.79
C THR A 67 3.60 -15.98 6.27
N ASP A 68 4.08 -14.91 6.91
CA ASP A 68 3.71 -14.49 8.27
C ASP A 68 3.00 -13.14 8.25
N PHE A 69 1.70 -13.14 8.54
CA PHE A 69 0.86 -11.93 8.51
C PHE A 69 1.13 -10.96 9.66
N THR A 70 1.90 -11.32 10.70
CA THR A 70 2.28 -10.38 11.77
C THR A 70 3.09 -9.19 11.24
N ILE A 71 3.74 -9.33 10.09
CA ILE A 71 4.44 -8.24 9.39
C ILE A 71 3.50 -7.09 8.97
N VAL A 72 2.21 -7.39 8.79
CA VAL A 72 1.19 -6.38 8.46
C VAL A 72 0.91 -5.49 9.66
N ASP A 73 0.90 -6.05 10.87
CA ASP A 73 0.76 -5.28 12.12
C ASP A 73 1.96 -4.36 12.34
N GLU A 74 3.17 -4.84 12.00
CA GLU A 74 4.38 -4.03 12.02
C GLU A 74 4.31 -2.88 11.00
N ALA A 75 3.88 -3.18 9.76
CA ALA A 75 3.71 -2.17 8.71
C ALA A 75 2.68 -1.09 9.08
N LEU A 76 1.62 -1.44 9.80
CA LEU A 76 0.63 -0.47 10.29
C LEU A 76 1.18 0.51 11.32
N ARG A 77 2.22 0.12 12.09
CA ARG A 77 2.86 1.00 13.09
C ARG A 77 3.80 2.03 12.48
N THR A 78 4.22 1.84 11.22
CA THR A 78 5.17 2.71 10.51
C THR A 78 4.51 3.83 9.69
N ILE A 79 3.18 3.84 9.57
CA ILE A 79 2.40 4.72 8.68
C ILE A 79 1.88 5.98 9.39
#